data_AF-A0A8S4QE36-F1
#
_entry.id   AF-A0A8S4QE36-F1
#
_cell.length_a   1.000
_cell.length_b   1.000
_cell.length_c   1.000
_cell.angle_alpha   90.00
_cell.angle_beta   90.00
_cell.angle_gamma   90.00
#
_symmetry.space_group_name_H-M   'P 1'
#
loop_
_entity.id
_entity.type
_entity.pdbx_description
1 polymer ?
#
loop_
_entity_poly.entity_id
_entity_poly.type
_entity_poly.pdbx_seq_one_letter_code
_entity_poly.pdbx_strand_id
1 'polypeptide(L)'
;MENKELRLVGGLISGRLEVFYSGRWGTVCDDGFDTNDAKVACRHLGFESKRATVIASSNVPDGSGQIWLDNINCAGTDRTLFECSHNGWGSHNCNHGEDVGVS
;
A
#
# COMPACT_ATOMS: atom_id res chain seq x y z
N MET A 1 20.81 8.13 -0.70
CA MET A 1 19.36 8.27 -1.00
C MET A 1 18.79 6.88 -0.83
N GLU A 2 17.89 6.67 0.11
CA GLU A 2 17.22 5.37 0.23
C GLU A 2 16.22 5.25 -0.92
N ASN A 3 16.38 4.23 -1.77
CA ASN A 3 15.39 3.93 -2.79
C ASN A 3 14.16 3.33 -2.10
N LYS A 4 13.00 3.89 -2.40
CA LYS A 4 11.69 3.37 -2.00
C LYS A 4 11.01 2.83 -3.24
N GLU A 5 10.39 1.66 -3.13
CA GLU A 5 9.71 1.00 -4.24
C GLU A 5 8.35 0.48 -3.78
N LEU A 6 7.40 0.43 -4.70
CA LEU A 6 6.07 -0.12 -4.50
C LEU A 6 5.88 -1.28 -5.46
N ARG A 7 5.28 -2.38 -5.00
CA ARG A 7 4.90 -3.51 -5.87
C ARG A 7 3.56 -4.10 -5.47
N LEU A 8 2.99 -4.87 -6.39
CA LEU A 8 1.88 -5.76 -6.14
C LEU A 8 2.39 -7.20 -6.01
N VAL A 9 1.86 -7.93 -5.04
CA VAL A 9 2.09 -9.38 -4.89
C VAL A 9 0.75 -10.12 -5.08
N GLY A 10 0.74 -11.08 -6.01
CA GLY A 10 -0.40 -11.94 -6.31
C GLY A 10 -0.88 -11.87 -7.77
N GLY A 11 -0.82 -10.69 -8.40
CA GLY A 11 -1.26 -10.49 -9.77
C GLY A 11 -0.53 -9.35 -10.49
N LEU A 12 -0.83 -9.17 -11.79
CA LEU A 12 -0.14 -8.20 -12.65
C LEU A 12 -0.63 -6.76 -12.41
N ILE A 13 -1.94 -6.60 -12.24
CA ILE A 13 -2.61 -5.30 -12.01
C ILE A 13 -3.41 -5.28 -10.71
N SER A 14 -3.31 -6.36 -9.92
CA SER A 14 -4.00 -6.49 -8.65
C SER A 14 -3.19 -7.33 -7.69
N GLY A 15 -3.33 -7.09 -6.39
CA GLY A 15 -2.65 -7.84 -5.35
C GLY A 15 -2.41 -7.03 -4.09
N ARG A 16 -1.77 -7.68 -3.11
CA ARG A 16 -1.33 -7.05 -1.86
C ARG A 16 -0.26 -5.99 -2.17
N LEU A 17 -0.36 -4.84 -1.51
CA LEU A 17 0.66 -3.81 -1.61
C LEU A 17 1.86 -4.17 -0.73
N GLU A 18 3.05 -4.06 -1.31
CA GLU A 18 4.30 -4.12 -0.56
C GLU A 18 5.20 -2.94 -0.90
N VAL A 19 5.91 -2.46 0.11
CA VAL A 19 6.83 -1.33 0.04
C VAL A 19 8.25 -1.80 0.36
N PHE A 20 9.21 -1.38 -0.45
CA PHE A 20 10.62 -1.50 -0.12
C PHE A 20 11.07 -0.24 0.61
N TYR A 21 11.51 -0.39 1.86
CA TYR A 21 12.08 0.69 2.65
C TYR A 21 13.16 0.15 3.58
N SER A 22 14.21 0.95 3.82
CA SER A 22 15.34 0.57 4.67
C SER A 22 15.92 -0.83 4.36
N GLY A 23 16.04 -1.15 3.06
CA GLY A 23 16.68 -2.38 2.59
C GLY A 23 15.84 -3.65 2.64
N ARG A 24 14.54 -3.58 2.97
CA ARG A 24 13.65 -4.75 3.00
C ARG A 24 12.22 -4.43 2.55
N TRP A 25 11.57 -5.45 1.99
CA TRP A 25 10.14 -5.42 1.69
C TRP A 25 9.32 -5.56 2.97
N GLY A 26 8.15 -4.92 2.97
CA GLY A 26 7.13 -5.01 4.00
C GLY A 26 5.77 -4.62 3.44
N THR A 27 4.71 -4.80 4.21
CA THR A 27 3.32 -4.64 3.75
C THR A 27 2.74 -3.28 4.14
N VAL A 28 1.48 -3.07 3.77
CA VAL A 28 0.70 -1.86 4.05
C VAL A 28 -0.58 -2.28 4.76
N CYS A 29 -0.91 -1.65 5.89
CA CYS A 29 -2.14 -1.92 6.62
C CYS A 29 -3.38 -1.33 5.91
N ASP A 30 -4.55 -1.96 6.10
CA ASP A 30 -5.84 -1.52 5.58
C ASP A 30 -6.55 -0.47 6.44
N ASP A 31 -6.08 -0.22 7.67
CA ASP A 31 -6.61 0.83 8.56
C ASP A 31 -6.61 2.20 7.87
N GLY A 32 -7.82 2.74 7.66
CA GLY A 32 -8.03 4.02 6.99
C GLY A 32 -7.79 4.02 5.48
N PHE A 33 -7.35 2.89 4.89
CA PHE A 33 -6.99 2.80 3.48
C PHE A 33 -8.25 2.81 2.59
N ASP A 34 -8.38 3.83 1.75
CA ASP A 34 -9.56 4.07 0.93
C ASP A 34 -9.28 4.05 -0.59
N THR A 35 -10.30 4.38 -1.37
CA THR A 35 -10.20 4.39 -2.84
C THR A 35 -9.28 5.50 -3.38
N ASN A 36 -9.08 6.61 -2.66
CA ASN A 36 -8.11 7.63 -3.04
C ASN A 36 -6.69 7.11 -2.86
N ASP A 37 -6.42 6.37 -1.80
CA ASP A 37 -5.11 5.72 -1.58
C ASP A 37 -4.84 4.67 -2.67
N ALA A 38 -5.85 3.85 -2.99
CA ALA A 38 -5.77 2.89 -4.09
C ALA A 38 -5.47 3.58 -5.43
N LYS A 39 -6.09 4.73 -5.70
CA LYS A 39 -5.84 5.52 -6.91
C LYS A 39 -4.40 6.03 -6.98
N VAL A 40 -3.86 6.50 -5.86
CA VAL A 40 -2.46 6.93 -5.78
C VAL A 40 -1.52 5.74 -5.95
N ALA A 41 -1.79 4.60 -5.31
CA ALA A 41 -1.01 3.37 -5.44
C ALA A 41 -0.95 2.89 -6.90
N CYS A 42 -2.10 2.78 -7.58
CA CYS A 42 -2.15 2.38 -8.99
C CYS A 42 -1.39 3.35 -9.89
N ARG A 43 -1.53 4.67 -9.68
CA ARG A 43 -0.79 5.68 -10.44
C ARG A 43 0.72 5.60 -10.19
N HIS A 44 1.12 5.39 -8.94
CA HIS A 44 2.52 5.22 -8.54
C HIS A 44 3.15 4.01 -9.23
N LEU A 45 2.40 2.93 -9.41
CA LEU A 45 2.81 1.74 -10.16
C LEU A 45 2.76 1.92 -11.69
N GLY A 46 2.30 3.07 -12.18
CA GLY A 46 2.19 3.36 -13.62
C GLY A 46 0.89 2.86 -14.29
N PHE A 47 -0.11 2.46 -13.50
CA PHE A 47 -1.41 2.02 -14.01
C PHE A 47 -2.43 3.17 -14.12
N GLU A 48 -3.49 2.93 -14.89
CA GLU A 48 -4.68 3.79 -14.91
C GLU A 48 -5.42 3.65 -13.57
N SER A 49 -5.86 4.78 -12.98
CA SER A 49 -6.40 4.77 -11.62
C SER A 49 -7.91 5.03 -11.51
N LYS A 50 -8.64 5.38 -12.58
CA LYS A 50 -10.09 5.65 -12.50
C LYS A 50 -10.88 4.45 -11.99
N ARG A 51 -10.39 3.24 -12.27
CA ARG A 51 -11.02 1.97 -11.85
C ARG A 51 -10.34 1.32 -10.64
N ALA A 52 -9.39 2.01 -10.00
CA ALA A 52 -8.69 1.48 -8.84
C ALA A 52 -9.69 1.21 -7.70
N THR A 53 -9.55 0.05 -7.07
CA THR A 53 -10.38 -0.39 -5.95
C THR A 53 -9.52 -0.99 -4.85
N VAL A 54 -10.03 -0.92 -3.62
CA VAL A 54 -9.43 -1.59 -2.46
C VAL A 54 -9.89 -3.06 -2.47
N ILE A 55 -8.93 -3.98 -2.34
CA ILE A 55 -9.22 -5.37 -2.03
C ILE A 55 -9.17 -5.50 -0.51
N ALA A 56 -10.28 -5.91 0.10
CA ALA A 56 -10.33 -6.13 1.54
C ALA A 56 -9.25 -7.13 1.98
N SER A 57 -8.66 -6.90 3.16
CA SER A 57 -7.59 -7.73 3.73
C SER A 57 -7.92 -9.23 3.73
N SER A 58 -9.14 -9.61 4.08
CA SER A 58 -9.65 -11.00 4.00
C SER A 58 -9.58 -11.68 2.63
N ASN A 59 -9.37 -10.92 1.54
CA ASN A 59 -9.30 -11.42 0.16
C ASN A 59 -7.89 -11.32 -0.46
N VAL A 60 -6.90 -10.86 0.29
CA VAL A 60 -5.49 -10.97 -0.10
C VAL A 60 -4.80 -11.98 0.81
N PRO A 61 -3.84 -12.77 0.30
CA PRO A 61 -3.01 -13.57 1.18
C PRO A 61 -2.26 -12.65 2.15
N ASP A 62 -2.09 -13.10 3.39
CA ASP A 62 -1.23 -12.43 4.37
C ASP A 62 0.20 -12.29 3.83
N GLY A 63 0.83 -11.17 4.16
CA GLY A 63 2.26 -10.98 3.98
C GLY A 63 3.07 -11.50 5.16
N SER A 64 4.28 -10.98 5.30
CA SER A 64 5.17 -11.32 6.40
C SER A 64 6.19 -10.22 6.65
N GLY A 65 6.77 -10.21 7.85
CA GLY A 65 7.84 -9.30 8.21
C GLY A 65 7.32 -7.96 8.71
N GLN A 66 7.84 -6.87 8.14
CA GLN A 66 7.51 -5.51 8.59
C GLN A 66 6.21 -5.04 7.92
N ILE A 67 5.34 -4.37 8.67
CA ILE A 67 4.31 -3.52 8.09
C ILE A 67 4.88 -2.11 8.06
N TRP A 68 5.04 -1.53 6.86
CA TRP A 68 5.76 -0.27 6.69
C TRP A 68 4.89 0.96 6.79
N LEU A 69 3.65 0.87 6.33
CA LEU A 69 2.72 1.98 6.27
C LEU A 69 1.38 1.59 6.88
N ASP A 70 0.76 2.57 7.52
CA ASP A 70 -0.50 2.46 8.23
C ASP A 70 -1.15 3.85 8.31
N ASN A 71 -2.49 3.88 8.34
CA ASN A 71 -3.33 5.07 8.33
C ASN A 71 -2.93 6.04 7.20
N ILE A 72 -2.75 5.48 6.00
CA ILE A 72 -2.47 6.26 4.80
C ILE A 72 -3.70 7.13 4.51
N ASN A 73 -3.46 8.40 4.21
CA ASN A 73 -4.49 9.36 3.87
C ASN A 73 -3.98 10.27 2.76
N CYS A 74 -4.22 9.85 1.53
CA CYS A 74 -3.87 10.61 0.34
C CYS A 74 -4.91 11.70 0.04
N ALA A 75 -4.45 12.87 -0.40
CA ALA A 75 -5.30 13.94 -0.93
C ALA A 75 -5.85 13.62 -2.34
N GLY A 76 -5.38 12.53 -2.94
CA GLY A 76 -5.74 12.07 -4.29
C GLY A 76 -4.90 12.70 -5.41
N THR A 77 -4.21 13.80 -5.12
CA THR A 77 -3.26 14.48 -6.03
C THR A 77 -1.81 14.06 -5.80
N ASP A 78 -1.52 13.35 -4.72
CA ASP A 78 -0.19 12.81 -4.39
C ASP A 78 0.36 11.95 -5.51
N ARG A 79 1.66 12.04 -5.80
CA ARG A 79 2.23 11.30 -6.94
C ARG A 79 2.58 9.88 -6.56
N THR A 80 3.01 9.69 -5.31
CA THR A 80 3.41 8.41 -4.77
C THR A 80 2.73 8.15 -3.44
N LEU A 81 2.56 6.88 -3.10
CA LEU A 81 2.00 6.47 -1.81
C LEU A 81 2.85 6.95 -0.62
N PHE A 82 4.13 7.28 -0.86
CA PHE A 82 5.09 7.74 0.15
C PHE A 82 4.96 9.23 0.48
N GLU A 83 4.21 9.98 -0.32
CA GLU A 83 3.94 11.42 -0.10
C GLU A 83 2.66 11.63 0.72
N CYS A 84 1.77 10.63 0.74
CA CYS A 84 0.54 10.69 1.52
C CYS A 84 0.83 10.76 3.02
N SER A 85 -0.06 11.41 3.77
CA SER A 85 0.03 11.39 5.23
C SER A 85 -0.12 9.94 5.71
N HIS A 86 0.69 9.55 6.70
CA HIS A 86 0.69 8.22 7.30
C HIS A 86 1.32 8.28 8.70
N ASN A 87 1.12 7.25 9.52
CA ASN A 87 1.62 7.20 10.90
C ASN A 87 3.15 7.27 11.04
N GLY A 88 3.87 7.05 9.95
CA GLY A 88 5.34 7.04 9.90
C GLY A 88 5.86 5.64 9.60
N TRP A 89 7.08 5.56 9.08
CA TRP A 89 7.66 4.30 8.62
C TRP A 89 7.78 3.28 9.75
N GLY A 90 7.06 2.17 9.61
CA GLY A 90 7.06 1.07 10.57
C GLY A 90 6.26 1.31 11.84
N SER A 91 5.50 2.41 11.92
CA SER A 91 4.60 2.70 13.03
C SER A 91 3.18 2.25 12.67
N HIS A 92 2.71 1.17 13.30
CA HIS A 92 1.39 0.59 13.05
C HIS A 92 0.87 -0.14 14.29
N ASN A 93 -0.45 -0.34 14.36
CA ASN A 93 -1.13 -1.24 15.32
C ASN A 93 -1.65 -2.54 14.67
N CYS A 94 -1.31 -2.78 13.41
CA CYS A 94 -1.85 -3.87 12.62
C CYS A 94 -1.06 -5.18 12.71
N ASN A 95 -1.69 -6.27 12.28
CA ASN A 95 -1.10 -7.57 11.98
C ASN A 95 -1.28 -7.92 10.48
N HIS A 96 -0.68 -9.02 10.00
CA HIS A 96 -0.75 -9.35 8.56
C HIS A 96 -2.12 -9.78 8.04
N GLY A 97 -3.07 -10.10 8.93
CA GLY A 97 -4.47 -10.26 8.55
C GLY A 97 -5.17 -8.94 8.17
N GLU A 98 -4.47 -7.82 8.30
CA GLU A 98 -4.91 -6.45 7.95
C GLU A 98 -4.08 -5.89 6.79
N ASP A 99 -3.33 -6.73 6.05
CA ASP A 99 -2.60 -6.27 4.88
C ASP A 99 -3.57 -5.89 3.75
N VAL A 100 -3.38 -4.72 3.14
CA VAL A 100 -4.27 -4.20 2.09
C VAL A 100 -3.84 -4.65 0.70
N GLY A 101 -4.83 -4.87 -0.17
CA GLY A 101 -4.62 -5.02 -1.62
C GLY A 101 -5.33 -3.97 -2.45
N VAL A 102 -4.94 -3.89 -3.72
CA VAL A 102 -5.60 -3.04 -4.73
C VAL A 102 -5.81 -3.81 -6.03
N SER A 103 -6.78 -3.37 -6.84
CA SER A 103 -7.05 -3.85 -8.21
C SER A 103 -7.45 -2.71 -9.14
#